data_AF-A0A7S4S6D1-F1
#
_entry.id   AF-A0A7S4S6D1-F1
#
_cell.length_a   1.000
_cell.length_b   1.000
_cell.length_c   1.000
_cell.angle_alpha   90.00
_cell.angle_beta   90.00
_cell.angle_gamma   90.00
#
_symmetry.space_group_name_H-M   'P 1'
#
loop_
_entity.id
_entity.type
_entity.pdbx_description
1 polymer ?
#
loop_
_entity_poly.entity_id
_entity_poly.type
_entity_poly.pdbx_seq_one_letter_code
_entity_poly.pdbx_strand_id
1 'polypeptide(L)'
;RDGNGIQAYADMNGFILGVHHCNNGIGAAVPQIEGINKTCPIRLVHTNYDTESSQTVALDTFSRSFLENPDQPPSAVFGAWRSAVSVPLAILTGVLGIPQFSPLSTSTELDDKVQYPLFSRLIPSDAGTASLSLSILRQFHTQ
;
A
#
# COMPACT_ATOMS: atom_id res chain seq x y z
N ARG A 1 -11.02 20.88 -3.34
CA ARG A 1 -10.41 20.16 -2.19
C ARG A 1 -11.23 18.89 -2.08
N ASP A 2 -10.80 17.90 -2.85
CA ASP A 2 -11.69 16.87 -3.37
C ASP A 2 -11.76 15.74 -2.34
N GLY A 3 -12.92 15.10 -2.16
CA GLY A 3 -13.19 14.15 -1.06
C GLY A 3 -12.17 13.00 -0.91
N ASN A 4 -11.33 12.76 -1.91
CA ASN A 4 -10.27 11.76 -1.94
C ASN A 4 -9.19 11.97 -0.87
N GLY A 5 -8.92 13.21 -0.44
CA GLY A 5 -7.92 13.48 0.60
C GLY A 5 -8.29 12.86 1.95
N ILE A 6 -9.58 12.84 2.30
CA ILE A 6 -10.07 12.30 3.57
C ILE A 6 -9.84 10.79 3.64
N GLN A 7 -10.06 10.07 2.52
CA GLN A 7 -9.86 8.63 2.46
C GLN A 7 -8.37 8.25 2.61
N ALA A 8 -7.46 8.97 1.95
CA ALA A 8 -6.03 8.72 2.07
C ALA A 8 -5.53 8.84 3.52
N TYR A 9 -6.00 9.84 4.28
CA TYR A 9 -5.67 9.96 5.70
C TYR A 9 -6.32 8.86 6.55
N ALA A 10 -7.54 8.42 6.22
CA ALA A 10 -8.18 7.32 6.92
C ALA A 10 -7.39 6.00 6.75
N ASP A 11 -6.95 5.70 5.53
CA ASP A 11 -6.16 4.50 5.23
C ASP A 11 -4.81 4.54 5.97
N MET A 12 -4.14 5.71 5.99
CA MET A 12 -2.91 5.93 6.75
C MET A 12 -3.14 5.74 8.26
N ASN A 13 -4.22 6.29 8.82
CA ASN A 13 -4.55 6.13 10.23
C ASN A 13 -4.84 4.67 10.58
N GLY A 14 -5.49 3.92 9.68
CA GLY A 14 -5.69 2.48 9.81
C GLY A 14 -4.37 1.72 9.91
N PHE A 15 -3.39 2.06 9.06
CA PHE A 15 -2.04 1.49 9.12
C PHE A 15 -1.33 1.83 10.44
N ILE A 16 -1.34 3.11 10.85
CA ILE A 16 -0.71 3.57 12.10
C ILE A 16 -1.34 2.88 13.31
N LEU A 17 -2.65 2.71 13.31
CA LEU A 17 -3.37 1.98 14.35
C LEU A 17 -2.97 0.50 14.38
N GLY A 18 -2.82 -0.13 13.22
CA GLY A 18 -2.30 -1.50 13.11
C GLY A 18 -0.89 -1.64 13.70
N VAL A 19 0.01 -0.70 13.38
CA VAL A 19 1.36 -0.63 13.97
C VAL A 19 1.28 -0.47 15.49
N HIS A 20 0.40 0.40 15.98
CA HIS A 20 0.17 0.58 17.41
C HIS A 20 -0.33 -0.71 18.08
N HIS A 21 -1.29 -1.41 17.48
CA HIS A 21 -1.79 -2.68 17.98
C HIS A 21 -0.70 -3.76 18.04
N CYS A 22 0.09 -3.92 16.97
CA CYS A 22 1.21 -4.86 16.94
C CYS A 22 2.24 -4.57 18.03
N ASN A 23 2.64 -3.30 18.19
CA ASN A 23 3.64 -2.91 19.18
C ASN A 23 3.16 -3.08 20.63
N ASN A 24 1.85 -3.02 20.88
CA ASN A 24 1.27 -3.10 22.23
C ASN A 24 0.57 -4.43 22.53
N GLY A 25 0.55 -5.37 21.58
CA GLY A 25 -0.13 -6.66 21.76
C GLY A 25 -1.64 -6.55 21.88
N ILE A 26 -2.26 -5.62 21.15
CA ILE A 26 -3.72 -5.41 21.19
C ILE A 26 -4.38 -6.25 20.09
N GLY A 27 -5.10 -7.31 20.48
CA GLY A 27 -5.73 -8.26 19.55
C GLY A 27 -7.12 -7.85 19.04
N ALA A 28 -7.56 -6.60 19.24
CA ALA A 28 -8.94 -6.17 18.98
C ALA A 28 -9.44 -6.40 17.54
N ALA A 29 -8.56 -6.22 16.54
CA ALA A 29 -8.88 -6.47 15.12
C ALA A 29 -8.34 -7.82 14.62
N VAL A 30 -7.19 -8.24 15.17
CA VAL A 30 -6.49 -9.48 14.79
C VAL A 30 -6.19 -10.23 16.09
N PRO A 31 -7.03 -11.20 16.50
CA PRO A 31 -6.85 -11.89 17.78
C PRO A 31 -5.48 -12.57 17.95
N GLN A 32 -4.83 -12.91 16.83
CA GLN A 32 -3.52 -13.57 16.79
C GLN A 32 -2.37 -12.69 17.31
N ILE A 33 -2.54 -11.37 17.35
CA ILE A 33 -1.50 -10.45 17.86
C ILE A 33 -1.70 -10.07 19.33
N GLU A 34 -2.73 -10.61 20.00
CA GLU A 34 -2.96 -10.41 21.44
C GLU A 34 -1.70 -10.82 22.23
N GLY A 35 -1.13 -9.88 22.99
CA GLY A 35 0.08 -10.09 23.78
C GLY A 35 1.36 -10.33 22.98
N ILE A 36 1.40 -10.07 21.66
CA ILE A 36 2.59 -10.30 20.82
C ILE A 36 3.81 -9.49 21.28
N ASN A 37 3.60 -8.35 21.92
CA ASN A 37 4.65 -7.51 22.51
C ASN A 37 5.43 -8.20 23.64
N LYS A 38 4.91 -9.30 24.21
CA LYS A 38 5.59 -10.10 25.25
C LYS A 38 6.42 -11.24 24.66
N THR A 39 6.12 -11.67 23.43
CA THR A 39 6.72 -12.86 22.80
C THR A 39 7.65 -12.51 21.63
N CYS A 40 7.44 -11.36 20.99
CA CYS A 40 8.21 -10.88 19.85
C CYS A 40 8.92 -9.56 20.21
N PRO A 41 10.28 -9.52 20.22
CA PRO A 41 11.03 -8.31 20.54
C PRO A 41 11.12 -7.31 19.37
N ILE A 42 10.32 -7.49 18.31
CA ILE A 42 10.33 -6.60 17.14
C ILE A 42 9.37 -5.43 17.41
N ARG A 43 9.88 -4.21 17.24
CA ARG A 43 9.08 -2.98 17.26
C ARG A 43 8.95 -2.44 15.85
N LEU A 44 7.71 -2.32 15.37
CA LEU A 44 7.42 -1.69 14.11
C LEU A 44 7.52 -0.16 14.26
N VAL A 45 8.29 0.45 13.38
CA VAL A 45 8.41 1.91 13.24
C VAL A 45 7.89 2.31 11.86
N HIS A 46 7.36 3.51 11.76
CA HIS A 46 6.85 4.04 10.51
C HIS A 46 7.18 5.53 10.38
N THR A 47 7.35 5.96 9.14
CA THR A 47 7.48 7.37 8.76
C THR A 47 6.52 7.63 7.62
N ASN A 48 5.72 8.69 7.74
CA ASN A 48 4.67 9.00 6.78
C ASN A 48 5.11 10.17 5.90
N TYR A 49 4.84 10.08 4.60
CA TYR A 49 5.15 11.12 3.62
C TYR A 49 3.89 11.45 2.81
N ASP A 50 3.65 12.73 2.56
CA ASP A 50 2.61 13.15 1.61
C ASP A 50 3.18 13.08 0.19
N THR A 51 2.56 12.25 -0.64
CA THR A 51 2.96 12.11 -2.06
C THR A 51 2.34 13.18 -2.95
N GLU A 52 1.40 13.97 -2.43
CA GLU A 52 0.64 14.99 -3.17
C GLU A 52 -0.06 14.44 -4.44
N SER A 53 -0.31 13.13 -4.49
CA SER A 53 -0.76 12.42 -5.71
C SER A 53 0.17 12.61 -6.93
N SER A 54 1.44 12.93 -6.69
CA SER A 54 2.46 13.18 -7.72
C SER A 54 3.50 12.07 -7.75
N GLN A 55 3.83 11.61 -8.96
CA GLN A 55 4.87 10.60 -9.17
C GLN A 55 6.24 11.11 -8.72
N THR A 56 6.58 12.35 -9.08
CA THR A 56 7.89 12.94 -8.76
C THR A 56 8.06 13.16 -7.28
N VAL A 57 7.03 13.65 -6.59
CA VAL A 57 7.04 13.86 -5.14
C VAL A 57 7.16 12.52 -4.41
N ALA A 58 6.44 11.47 -4.85
CA ALA A 58 6.56 10.14 -4.25
C ALA A 58 7.98 9.55 -4.39
N LEU A 59 8.60 9.67 -5.56
CA LEU A 59 9.96 9.18 -5.77
C LEU A 59 11.00 9.99 -5.00
N ASP A 60 10.88 11.32 -4.98
CA ASP A 60 11.78 12.21 -4.25
C ASP A 60 11.70 11.97 -2.74
N THR A 61 10.49 11.92 -2.18
CA THR A 61 10.29 11.66 -0.73
C THR A 61 10.80 10.29 -0.32
N PHE A 62 10.54 9.24 -1.10
CA PHE A 62 11.07 7.90 -0.83
C PHE A 62 12.60 7.86 -0.95
N SER A 63 13.18 8.48 -1.98
CA SER A 63 14.63 8.55 -2.16
C SER A 63 15.30 9.29 -0.99
N ARG A 64 14.71 10.39 -0.52
CA ARG A 64 15.19 11.11 0.67
C ARG A 64 15.11 10.26 1.92
N SER A 65 14.01 9.54 2.13
CA SER A 65 13.86 8.61 3.26
C SER A 65 15.02 7.62 3.33
N PHE A 66 15.41 7.07 2.17
CA PHE A 66 16.52 6.14 2.04
C PHE A 66 17.90 6.79 2.28
N LEU A 67 18.08 8.04 1.83
CA LEU A 67 19.35 8.76 1.95
C LEU A 67 19.57 9.40 3.32
N GLU A 68 18.50 9.82 4.00
CA GLU A 68 18.57 10.49 5.30
C GLU A 68 18.87 9.52 6.45
N ASN A 69 18.47 8.25 6.31
CA ASN A 69 18.70 7.21 7.32
C ASN A 69 19.34 5.95 6.68
N PRO A 70 20.58 6.05 6.19
CA PRO A 70 21.23 4.96 5.48
C PRO A 70 21.44 3.72 6.35
N ASP A 71 21.57 3.91 7.66
CA ASP A 71 21.76 2.83 8.64
C ASP A 71 20.47 2.07 8.97
N GLN A 72 19.30 2.62 8.58
CA GLN A 72 18.00 2.01 8.84
C GLN A 72 17.06 2.21 7.64
N PRO A 73 17.32 1.53 6.50
CA PRO A 73 16.49 1.65 5.32
C PRO A 73 15.07 1.10 5.57
N PRO A 74 14.05 1.62 4.87
CA PRO A 74 12.70 1.09 4.95
C PRO A 74 12.66 -0.40 4.58
N SER A 75 12.09 -1.24 5.46
CA SER A 75 11.92 -2.68 5.19
C SER A 75 10.72 -2.98 4.28
N ALA A 76 9.78 -2.04 4.17
CA ALA A 76 8.59 -2.12 3.33
C ALA A 76 8.05 -0.71 3.07
N VAL A 77 7.27 -0.56 2.00
CA VAL A 77 6.52 0.65 1.67
C VAL A 77 5.02 0.35 1.73
N PHE A 78 4.27 1.20 2.43
CA PHE A 78 2.81 1.19 2.40
C PHE A 78 2.33 2.39 1.58
N GLY A 79 1.63 2.14 0.47
CA GLY A 79 1.30 3.14 -0.55
C GLY A 79 1.83 2.76 -1.94
N ALA A 80 1.76 3.64 -2.92
CA ALA A 80 0.99 4.88 -2.92
C ALA A 80 -0.52 4.59 -3.11
N TRP A 81 -1.34 5.63 -3.02
CA TRP A 81 -2.80 5.50 -3.14
C TRP A 81 -3.24 5.38 -4.60
N ARG A 82 -2.85 6.35 -5.46
CA ARG A 82 -3.18 6.34 -6.90
C ARG A 82 -2.30 5.36 -7.68
N SER A 83 -2.93 4.57 -8.56
CA SER A 83 -2.22 3.61 -9.43
C SER A 83 -1.07 4.25 -10.21
N ALA A 84 -1.29 5.45 -10.79
CA ALA A 84 -0.27 6.16 -11.55
C ALA A 84 0.96 6.59 -10.72
N VAL A 85 0.80 6.75 -9.40
CA VAL A 85 1.92 7.06 -8.48
C VAL A 85 2.58 5.77 -8.01
N SER A 86 1.79 4.71 -7.79
CA SER A 86 2.29 3.40 -7.38
C SER A 86 3.17 2.75 -8.44
N VAL A 87 2.91 2.93 -9.74
CA VAL A 87 3.71 2.35 -10.83
C VAL A 87 5.20 2.71 -10.74
N PRO A 88 5.60 3.99 -10.81
CA PRO A 88 7.04 4.32 -10.75
C PRO A 88 7.65 3.98 -9.38
N LEU A 89 6.88 4.09 -8.30
CA LEU A 89 7.35 3.71 -6.96
C LEU A 89 7.60 2.19 -6.85
N ALA A 90 6.77 1.37 -7.50
CA ALA A 90 6.90 -0.09 -7.51
C ALA A 90 8.14 -0.55 -8.29
N ILE A 91 8.51 0.17 -9.35
CA ILE A 91 9.76 -0.06 -10.06
C ILE A 91 10.94 0.21 -9.12
N LEU A 92 10.96 1.39 -8.49
CA LEU A 92 12.08 1.79 -7.64
C LEU A 92 12.22 0.87 -6.42
N THR A 93 11.13 0.61 -5.71
CA THR A 93 11.13 -0.29 -4.54
C THR A 93 11.49 -1.73 -4.94
N GLY A 94 11.01 -2.20 -6.10
CA GLY A 94 11.39 -3.49 -6.68
C GLY A 94 12.89 -3.62 -6.93
N VAL A 95 13.52 -2.60 -7.53
CA VAL A 95 14.98 -2.56 -7.76
C VAL A 95 15.76 -2.62 -6.45
N LEU A 96 15.25 -1.98 -5.39
CA LEU A 96 15.87 -1.95 -4.08
C LEU A 96 15.56 -3.18 -3.21
N GLY A 97 14.76 -4.13 -3.71
CA GLY A 97 14.36 -5.31 -2.94
C GLY A 97 13.36 -5.02 -1.81
N ILE A 98 12.66 -3.89 -1.88
CA ILE A 98 11.71 -3.44 -0.86
C ILE A 98 10.28 -3.76 -1.32
N PRO A 99 9.50 -4.54 -0.57
CA PRO A 99 8.11 -4.80 -0.92
C PRO A 99 7.23 -3.56 -0.74
N GLN A 100 6.32 -3.36 -1.69
CA GLN A 100 5.35 -2.26 -1.68
C GLN A 100 3.92 -2.83 -1.58
N PHE A 101 3.13 -2.27 -0.66
CA PHE A 101 1.74 -2.64 -0.42
C PHE A 101 0.83 -1.42 -0.61
N SER A 102 0.07 -1.37 -1.71
CA SER A 102 -0.86 -0.26 -1.93
C SER A 102 -2.23 -0.53 -1.26
N PRO A 103 -2.81 0.46 -0.55
CA PRO A 103 -4.16 0.34 -0.03
C PRO A 103 -5.24 0.57 -1.10
N LEU A 104 -4.93 1.24 -2.22
CA LEU A 104 -5.98 1.70 -3.14
C LEU A 104 -5.65 1.68 -4.65
N SER A 105 -4.48 1.21 -5.06
CA SER A 105 -4.14 1.12 -6.48
C SER A 105 -4.77 -0.11 -7.15
N THR A 106 -5.75 0.10 -8.02
CA THR A 106 -6.55 -0.95 -8.66
C THR A 106 -6.16 -1.30 -10.10
N SER A 107 -5.27 -0.51 -10.74
CA SER A 107 -4.90 -0.72 -12.15
C SER A 107 -4.42 -2.14 -12.42
N THR A 108 -4.83 -2.72 -13.55
CA THR A 108 -4.39 -4.04 -14.02
C THR A 108 -2.91 -4.05 -14.43
N GLU A 109 -2.33 -2.89 -14.74
CA GLU A 109 -0.90 -2.76 -15.05
C GLU A 109 -0.02 -3.33 -13.93
N LEU A 110 -0.41 -3.08 -12.68
CA LEU A 110 0.32 -3.51 -11.47
C LEU A 110 0.19 -5.02 -11.17
N ASP A 111 -0.56 -5.78 -11.98
CA ASP A 111 -0.64 -7.24 -11.87
C ASP A 111 0.57 -7.95 -12.50
N ASP A 112 1.34 -7.27 -13.36
CA ASP A 112 2.52 -7.85 -14.00
C ASP A 112 3.63 -8.09 -12.97
N LYS A 113 3.80 -9.35 -12.54
CA LYS A 113 4.84 -9.76 -11.58
C LYS A 113 6.24 -9.86 -12.18
N VAL A 114 6.37 -9.78 -13.51
CA VAL A 114 7.69 -9.65 -14.15
C VAL A 114 8.17 -8.21 -14.03
N GLN A 115 7.28 -7.24 -14.25
CA GLN A 115 7.60 -5.80 -14.11
C GLN A 115 7.61 -5.33 -12.66
N TYR A 116 6.68 -5.82 -11.83
CA TYR A 116 6.46 -5.39 -10.44
C TYR A 116 6.50 -6.58 -9.46
N PRO A 117 7.64 -7.27 -9.35
CA PRO A 117 7.75 -8.54 -8.60
C PRO A 117 7.43 -8.40 -7.11
N LEU A 118 7.73 -7.23 -6.53
CA LEU A 118 7.55 -6.94 -5.10
C LEU A 118 6.35 -6.04 -4.80
N PHE A 119 5.52 -5.75 -5.81
CA PHE A 119 4.30 -4.99 -5.61
C PHE A 119 3.16 -5.92 -5.16
N SER A 120 2.38 -5.47 -4.18
CA SER A 120 1.15 -6.08 -3.72
C SER A 120 0.13 -5.00 -3.36
N ARG A 121 -1.14 -5.40 -3.20
CA ARG A 121 -2.23 -4.48 -2.83
C ARG A 121 -3.23 -5.16 -1.92
N LEU A 122 -3.88 -4.36 -1.08
CA LEU A 122 -4.89 -4.83 -0.12
C LEU A 122 -6.30 -4.92 -0.71
N ILE A 123 -6.46 -4.49 -1.96
CA ILE A 123 -7.74 -4.48 -2.66
C ILE A 123 -7.63 -5.20 -4.01
N PRO A 124 -8.76 -5.67 -4.58
CA PRO A 124 -8.76 -6.37 -5.86
C PRO A 124 -8.30 -5.51 -7.04
N SER A 125 -7.89 -6.20 -8.11
CA SER A 125 -7.64 -5.62 -9.43
C SER A 125 -8.92 -5.17 -10.12
N ASP A 126 -8.85 -4.11 -10.92
CA ASP A 126 -9.93 -3.67 -11.81
C ASP A 126 -10.30 -4.73 -12.87
N ALA A 127 -9.45 -5.73 -13.11
CA ALA A 127 -9.78 -6.88 -13.95
C ALA A 127 -11.08 -7.57 -13.50
N GLY A 128 -11.27 -7.72 -12.19
CA GLY A 128 -12.47 -8.31 -11.62
C GLY A 128 -13.71 -7.47 -11.92
N THR A 129 -13.64 -6.16 -11.63
CA THR A 129 -14.72 -5.20 -11.89
C THR A 129 -15.09 -5.13 -13.37
N ALA A 130 -14.10 -5.15 -14.27
CA ALA A 130 -14.32 -5.15 -15.72
C ALA A 130 -15.03 -6.43 -16.19
N SER A 131 -14.59 -7.59 -15.69
CA SER A 131 -15.22 -8.89 -16.03
C SER A 131 -16.67 -8.98 -15.56
N LEU A 132 -16.97 -8.44 -14.37
CA LEU A 132 -18.33 -8.38 -13.83
C LEU A 132 -19.21 -7.45 -14.67
N SER A 133 -18.71 -6.27 -15.00
CA SER A 133 -19.42 -5.28 -15.82
C SER A 133 -19.81 -5.87 -17.18
N LEU A 134 -18.89 -6.60 -17.83
CA LEU A 134 -19.18 -7.28 -19.09
C LEU A 134 -20.23 -8.40 -18.93
N SER A 135 -20.16 -9.17 -17.85
CA SER A 135 -21.11 -10.24 -17.56
C SER A 135 -22.53 -9.69 -17.36
N ILE A 136 -22.64 -8.59 -16.62
CA ILE A 136 -23.91 -7.86 -16.42
C ILE A 136 -24.45 -7.34 -17.76
N LEU A 137 -23.61 -6.70 -18.57
CA LEU A 137 -24.02 -6.19 -19.90
C LEU A 137 -24.53 -7.32 -20.80
N ARG A 138 -23.86 -8.48 -20.81
CA ARG A 138 -24.32 -9.66 -21.56
C ARG A 138 -25.67 -10.14 -21.08
N GLN A 139 -25.88 -10.22 -19.76
CA GLN A 139 -27.15 -10.64 -19.18
C GLN A 139 -28.31 -9.74 -19.60
N PHE A 140 -28.11 -8.42 -19.64
CA PHE A 140 -29.12 -7.47 -20.08
C PHE A 140 -29.35 -7.45 -21.60
N HIS A 141 -28.33 -7.76 -22.41
CA HIS A 141 -28.49 -7.84 -23.86
C HIS A 141 -29.16 -9.15 -24.34
N THR A 142 -29.14 -10.20 -23.52
CA THR A 142 -29.82 -11.48 -23.82
C THR A 142 -31.27 -11.55 -23.32
N GLN A 143 -31.79 -10.49 -22.70
CA GLN A 143 -33.23 -10.30 -22.44
C GLN A 143 -33.83 -9.36 -23.48
#